data_AF-A0A928VJU2-F1
#
_entry.id   AF-A0A928VJU2-F1
#
_cell.length_a   1.000
_cell.length_b   1.000
_cell.length_c   1.000
_cell.angle_alpha   90.00
_cell.angle_beta   90.00
_cell.angle_gamma   90.00
#
_symmetry.space_group_name_H-M   'P 1'
#
loop_
_entity.id
_entity.type
_entity.pdbx_description
1 polymer ?
#
loop_
_entity_poly.entity_id
_entity_poly.type
_entity_poly.pdbx_seq_one_letter_code
_entity_poly.pdbx_strand_id
1 'polypeptide(L)'
;MTLFFAMHVPDGFLNLPVTLLTWVFAIALITISLNRVQAEYQERTVPLMGVCAAFIFAAQMINFPIPGGTSGHLLGGTLAAVLLGPWAGSL
;
A
#
# COMPACT_ATOMS: atom_id res chain seq x y z
N MET A 1 16.96 21.76 -5.14
CA MET A 1 15.50 21.60 -5.17
C MET A 1 15.21 20.12 -4.94
N THR A 2 15.20 19.71 -3.67
CA THR A 2 14.94 18.32 -3.29
C THR A 2 13.45 18.04 -3.51
N LEU A 3 13.15 17.15 -4.46
CA LEU A 3 11.82 16.61 -4.68
C LEU A 3 11.44 15.77 -3.45
N PHE A 4 10.63 16.35 -2.55
CA PHE A 4 10.00 15.61 -1.45
C PHE A 4 8.77 14.86 -1.98
N PHE A 5 8.92 13.55 -2.26
CA PHE A 5 7.84 12.56 -2.20
C PHE A 5 7.67 12.18 -0.70
N ALA A 6 6.53 11.94 -0.04
CA ALA A 6 5.19 11.54 -0.44
C ALA A 6 4.17 11.74 0.73
N MET A 7 2.91 11.31 0.55
CA MET A 7 1.89 11.03 1.60
C MET A 7 2.32 9.87 2.53
N HIS A 8 3.45 9.22 2.22
CA HIS A 8 4.13 8.27 3.08
C HIS A 8 4.83 9.03 4.21
N VAL A 9 4.77 8.46 5.42
CA VAL A 9 5.51 9.01 6.56
C VAL A 9 7.01 8.94 6.25
N PRO A 10 7.74 10.07 6.20
CA PRO A 10 9.16 10.07 5.87
C PRO A 10 10.01 9.35 6.93
N ASP A 11 11.18 8.90 6.53
CA ASP A 11 12.12 8.28 7.47
C ASP A 11 12.45 9.22 8.65
N GLY A 12 12.43 8.66 9.87
CA GLY A 12 12.71 9.42 11.10
C GLY A 12 11.53 10.23 11.65
N PHE A 13 10.35 10.23 11.01
CA PHE A 13 9.15 10.90 11.55
C PHE A 13 8.50 10.15 12.72
N LEU A 14 8.61 8.81 12.76
CA LEU A 14 8.02 7.98 13.82
C LEU A 14 9.06 7.59 14.85
N ASN A 15 8.66 7.57 16.12
CA ASN A 15 9.50 7.04 17.19
C ASN A 15 9.55 5.51 17.14
N LEU A 16 10.57 4.93 17.78
CA LEU A 16 10.81 3.48 17.76
C LEU A 16 9.58 2.66 18.23
N PRO A 17 8.88 3.00 19.33
CA PRO A 17 7.70 2.24 19.76
C PRO A 17 6.57 2.20 18.71
N VAL A 18 6.25 3.34 18.09
CA VAL A 18 5.18 3.41 17.07
C VAL A 18 5.58 2.60 15.84
N THR A 19 6.82 2.75 15.38
CA THR A 19 7.34 1.99 14.24
C THR A 19 7.24 0.48 14.47
N LEU A 20 7.69 -0.02 15.63
CA LEU A 20 7.62 -1.44 15.96
C LEU A 20 6.18 -1.95 15.98
N LEU A 21 5.25 -1.17 16.56
CA LEU A 21 3.85 -1.52 16.64
C LEU A 21 3.21 -1.60 15.24
N THR A 22 3.46 -0.64 14.36
CA THR A 22 2.93 -0.68 12.98
C THR A 22 3.52 -1.83 12.17
N TRP A 23 4.80 -2.18 12.40
CA TRP A 23 5.43 -3.35 11.78
C TRP A 23 4.76 -4.66 12.19
N VAL A 24 4.44 -4.83 13.49
CA VAL A 24 3.73 -6.01 13.97
C VAL A 24 2.36 -6.16 13.29
N PHE A 25 1.59 -5.07 13.20
CA PHE A 25 0.30 -5.10 12.51
C PHE A 25 0.44 -5.39 11.01
N ALA A 26 1.42 -4.78 10.34
CA ALA A 26 1.67 -5.02 8.92
C ALA A 26 2.03 -6.48 8.64
N ILE A 27 2.98 -7.06 9.39
CA ILE A 27 3.38 -8.47 9.24
C ILE A 27 2.19 -9.41 9.48
N ALA A 28 1.39 -9.15 10.51
CA ALA A 28 0.21 -9.96 10.81
C ALA A 28 -0.80 -9.93 9.65
N LEU A 29 -1.14 -8.74 9.14
CA LEU A 29 -2.10 -8.57 8.05
C LEU A 29 -1.59 -9.16 6.73
N ILE A 30 -0.32 -8.98 6.39
CA ILE A 30 0.30 -9.57 5.20
C ILE A 30 0.23 -11.10 5.29
N THR A 31 0.57 -11.67 6.45
CA THR A 31 0.54 -13.13 6.66
C THR A 31 -0.88 -13.68 6.48
N ILE A 32 -1.89 -13.03 7.07
CA ILE A 32 -3.29 -13.42 6.93
C ILE A 32 -3.73 -13.33 5.46
N SER A 33 -3.39 -12.23 4.79
CA SER A 33 -3.78 -11.99 3.40
C SER A 33 -3.14 -12.99 2.45
N LEU A 34 -1.86 -13.31 2.63
CA LEU A 34 -1.15 -14.34 1.85
C LEU A 34 -1.83 -15.71 2.00
N ASN A 35 -2.16 -16.11 3.23
CA ASN A 35 -2.83 -17.38 3.49
C ASN A 35 -4.23 -17.44 2.85
N ARG A 36 -5.00 -16.34 2.93
CA ARG A 36 -6.32 -16.23 2.31
C ARG A 36 -6.25 -16.28 0.79
N VAL A 37 -5.30 -15.56 0.19
CA VAL A 37 -5.12 -15.54 -1.27
C VAL A 37 -4.72 -16.92 -1.78
N GLN A 38 -3.78 -17.60 -1.12
CA GLN A 38 -3.39 -18.95 -1.51
C GLN A 38 -4.51 -19.98 -1.38
N ALA A 39 -5.38 -19.85 -0.38
CA ALA A 39 -6.45 -20.83 -0.13
C ALA A 39 -7.71 -20.60 -0.98
N GLU A 40 -8.08 -19.35 -1.26
CA GLU A 40 -9.41 -19.01 -1.78
C GLU A 40 -9.39 -18.46 -3.22
N TYR A 41 -8.24 -18.02 -3.74
CA TYR A 41 -8.15 -17.31 -5.02
C TYR A 41 -7.58 -18.20 -6.12
N GLN A 42 -8.04 -17.95 -7.35
CA GLN A 42 -7.60 -18.65 -8.54
C GLN A 42 -6.23 -18.13 -9.01
N GLU A 43 -5.41 -18.96 -9.66
CA GLU A 43 -4.08 -18.53 -10.13
C GLU A 43 -4.11 -17.34 -11.10
N ARG A 44 -5.17 -17.22 -11.90
CA ARG A 44 -5.37 -16.07 -12.80
C ARG A 44 -5.50 -14.72 -12.08
N THR A 45 -5.70 -14.72 -10.76
CA THR A 45 -5.74 -13.49 -9.95
C THR A 45 -4.36 -12.84 -9.84
N VAL A 46 -3.26 -13.62 -9.87
CA VAL A 46 -1.89 -13.10 -9.70
C VAL A 46 -1.52 -12.08 -10.80
N PRO A 47 -1.75 -12.35 -12.09
CA PRO A 47 -1.57 -11.33 -13.13
C PRO A 47 -2.42 -10.06 -12.93
N LEU A 48 -3.67 -10.20 -12.45
CA LEU A 48 -4.55 -9.05 -12.19
C LEU A 48 -4.05 -8.21 -11.02
N MET A 49 -3.53 -8.83 -9.96
CA MET A 49 -2.87 -8.14 -8.85
C MET A 49 -1.69 -7.31 -9.36
N GLY A 50 -0.82 -7.91 -10.19
CA GLY A 50 0.34 -7.20 -10.76
C GLY A 50 -0.05 -5.99 -11.62
N VAL A 51 -1.03 -6.14 -12.50
CA VAL A 51 -1.52 -5.02 -13.34
C VAL A 51 -2.18 -3.92 -12.51
N CYS A 52 -2.99 -4.30 -11.52
CA CYS A 52 -3.64 -3.34 -10.62
C CYS A 52 -2.60 -2.57 -9.79
N ALA A 53 -1.61 -3.26 -9.23
CA ALA A 53 -0.50 -2.65 -8.49
C ALA A 53 0.29 -1.68 -9.36
N ALA A 54 0.64 -2.07 -10.60
CA ALA A 54 1.35 -1.20 -11.54
C ALA A 54 0.55 0.07 -11.89
N PHE A 55 -0.76 -0.06 -12.09
CA PHE A 55 -1.64 1.09 -12.33
C PHE A 55 -1.69 2.02 -11.12
N ILE A 56 -1.90 1.48 -9.91
CA ILE A 56 -1.96 2.28 -8.68
C ILE A 56 -0.63 3.00 -8.44
N PHE A 57 0.50 2.31 -8.64
CA PHE A 57 1.83 2.91 -8.54
C PHE A 57 1.99 4.09 -9.50
N ALA A 58 1.63 3.91 -10.77
CA ALA A 58 1.70 4.99 -11.76
C ALA A 58 0.77 6.16 -11.40
N ALA A 59 -0.45 5.88 -10.93
CA ALA A 59 -1.41 6.89 -10.50
C ALA A 59 -0.93 7.68 -9.27
N GLN A 60 -0.23 7.02 -8.34
CA GLN A 60 0.38 7.63 -7.16
C GLN A 60 1.52 8.61 -7.49
N MET A 61 2.16 8.47 -8.66
CA MET A 61 3.17 9.44 -9.11
C MET A 61 2.58 10.82 -9.38
N ILE A 62 1.26 10.93 -9.59
CA ILE A 62 0.55 12.20 -9.60
C ILE A 62 0.36 12.64 -8.14
N ASN A 63 1.34 13.40 -7.64
CA ASN A 63 1.39 13.84 -6.26
C ASN A 63 1.73 15.34 -6.14
N PHE A 64 1.39 15.94 -5.00
CA PHE A 64 1.62 17.35 -4.71
C PHE A 64 2.07 17.55 -3.26
N PRO A 65 2.95 18.52 -2.97
CA PRO A 65 3.47 18.74 -1.61
C PRO A 65 2.40 19.28 -0.67
N ILE A 66 2.43 18.85 0.59
CA ILE A 66 1.59 19.35 1.70
C ILE A 66 2.50 20.03 2.73
N PRO A 67 2.16 21.25 3.21
CA PRO A 67 2.89 21.90 4.29
C PRO A 67 3.01 20.99 5.53
N GLY A 68 4.22 20.85 6.07
CA GLY A 68 4.51 19.90 7.15
C GLY A 68 5.35 18.69 6.75
N GLY A 69 5.85 18.65 5.50
CA GLY A 69 6.88 17.70 5.06
C GLY A 69 6.36 16.41 4.44
N THR A 70 5.07 16.35 4.12
CA THR A 70 4.42 15.21 3.43
C THR A 70 3.88 15.63 2.07
N SER A 71 3.19 14.74 1.37
CA SER A 71 2.51 15.02 0.11
C SER A 71 1.09 14.47 0.09
N GLY A 72 0.28 14.90 -0.87
CA GLY A 72 -1.01 14.30 -1.21
C GLY A 72 -0.92 13.62 -2.57
N HIS A 73 -1.65 12.51 -2.74
CA HIS A 73 -1.73 11.74 -3.98
C HIS A 73 -2.97 10.83 -3.98
N LEU A 74 -3.16 10.07 -5.06
CA LEU A 74 -4.19 9.02 -5.12
C LEU A 74 -3.78 7.82 -4.23
N LEU A 75 -4.72 7.22 -3.48
CA LEU A 75 -4.39 6.09 -2.60
C LEU A 75 -4.48 4.72 -3.30
N GLY A 76 -5.54 4.47 -4.08
CA GLY A 76 -5.73 3.21 -4.81
C GLY A 76 -6.26 2.02 -3.97
N GLY A 77 -6.14 2.05 -2.64
CA GLY A 77 -6.54 0.92 -1.78
C GLY A 77 -8.01 0.48 -1.91
N THR A 78 -8.96 1.42 -1.94
CA THR A 78 -10.39 1.08 -2.15
C THR A 78 -10.62 0.47 -3.53
N LEU A 79 -9.95 0.99 -4.56
CA LEU A 79 -10.05 0.44 -5.92
C LEU A 79 -9.52 -1.00 -5.95
N ALA A 80 -8.35 -1.25 -5.34
CA ALA A 80 -7.77 -2.58 -5.24
C ALA A 80 -8.72 -3.55 -4.50
N ALA A 81 -9.28 -3.13 -3.37
CA ALA A 81 -10.22 -3.94 -2.59
C ALA A 81 -11.52 -4.26 -3.35
N VAL A 82 -12.03 -3.33 -4.16
CA VAL A 82 -13.23 -3.55 -4.99
C VAL A 82 -12.94 -4.51 -6.15
N LEU A 83 -11.79 -4.38 -6.81
CA LEU A 83 -11.46 -5.19 -7.99
C LEU A 83 -10.94 -6.58 -7.65
N LEU A 84 -10.17 -6.71 -6.57
CA LEU A 84 -9.44 -7.91 -6.20
C LEU A 84 -9.94 -8.54 -4.89
N GLY A 85 -10.88 -7.90 -4.19
CA GLY A 85 -11.22 -8.27 -2.82
C GLY A 85 -10.21 -7.73 -1.80
N PRO A 86 -10.58 -7.72 -0.50
CA PRO A 86 -9.77 -7.07 0.53
C PRO A 86 -8.43 -7.76 0.76
N TRP A 87 -8.34 -9.09 0.58
CA TRP A 87 -7.11 -9.84 0.83
C TRP A 87 -6.09 -9.64 -0.29
N ALA A 88 -6.46 -9.91 -1.54
CA ALA A 88 -5.57 -9.72 -2.68
C ALA A 88 -5.30 -8.24 -2.96
N GLY A 89 -6.25 -7.34 -2.71
CA GLY A 89 -6.05 -5.90 -2.85
C GLY A 89 -5.15 -5.26 -1.79
N SER A 90 -4.85 -5.97 -0.70
CA SER A 90 -3.94 -5.52 0.37
C SER A 90 -2.50 -5.99 0.21
N LEU A 91 -2.24 -6.92 -0.73
CA LEU A 91 -0.93 -7.48 -1.07
C LEU A 91 -0.37 -6.78 -2.31
#